data_AF-A0A849DGN5-F1
#
_entry.id   AF-A0A849DGN5-F1
#
_cell.length_a   1.000
_cell.length_b   1.000
_cell.length_c   1.000
_cell.angle_alpha   90.00
_cell.angle_beta   90.00
_cell.angle_gamma   90.00
#
_symmetry.space_group_name_H-M   'P 1'
#
loop_
_entity.id
_entity.type
_entity.pdbx_description
1 polymer ?
#
loop_
_entity_poly.entity_id
_entity_poly.type
_entity_poly.pdbx_seq_one_letter_code
_entity_poly.pdbx_strand_id
1 'polypeptide(L)'
;MDLDAYVTEHGGEWRRLEYLSAKHKLTAAEVDELVALYQRAATHLSVVRSRSPDPTLVSRLSRLVLGARSAITGGRTRSWSVVGRFFTTTFPLAVYRGRAWWATVAVLCTAVSGVIMAHVAANPEVARLFLSDTEIVDIVEAGFVSYYSEYQPQDFALLVWTHNAFLSAQCLASGILILPVGYLLWVNEFNLGLIGGIMIGNGRADVFFTHILPHGLLELMSVYVAAGFGLRIGWSWIAP
;
A
#
# COMPACT_ATOMS: atom_id res chain seq x y z
N MET A 1 -15.91 45.75 -34.67
CA MET A 1 -14.56 45.73 -34.07
C MET A 1 -13.65 45.17 -35.14
N ASP A 2 -12.54 45.83 -35.43
CA ASP A 2 -11.57 45.27 -36.38
C ASP A 2 -10.86 44.10 -35.70
N LEU A 3 -11.10 42.89 -36.20
CA LEU A 3 -10.59 41.65 -35.62
C LEU A 3 -9.06 41.63 -35.66
N ASP A 4 -8.46 42.19 -36.71
CA ASP A 4 -7.02 42.19 -36.92
C ASP A 4 -6.32 43.16 -35.95
N ALA A 5 -6.96 44.31 -35.65
CA ALA A 5 -6.50 45.22 -34.61
C ALA A 5 -6.55 44.55 -33.22
N TYR A 6 -7.63 43.83 -32.91
CA TYR A 6 -7.80 43.14 -31.63
C TYR A 6 -6.77 42.01 -31.43
N VAL A 7 -6.46 41.27 -32.49
CA VAL A 7 -5.41 40.23 -32.48
C VAL A 7 -4.02 40.85 -32.33
N THR A 8 -3.77 41.98 -32.98
CA THR A 8 -2.48 42.69 -32.90
C THR A 8 -2.24 43.25 -31.49
N GLU A 9 -3.28 43.78 -30.85
CA GLU A 9 -3.21 44.36 -29.51
C GLU A 9 -2.96 43.30 -28.42
N HIS A 10 -3.66 42.16 -28.47
CA HIS A 10 -3.64 41.15 -27.39
C HIS A 10 -2.78 39.91 -27.68
N GLY A 11 -2.29 39.75 -28.91
CA GLY A 11 -1.52 38.57 -29.31
C GLY A 11 -0.20 38.38 -28.54
N GLY A 12 0.37 39.44 -27.99
CA GLY A 12 1.55 39.37 -27.10
C GLY A 12 1.23 38.65 -25.78
N GLU A 13 0.12 39.02 -25.14
CA GLU A 13 -0.34 38.41 -23.89
C GLU A 13 -0.68 36.92 -24.08
N TRP A 14 -1.31 36.59 -25.21
CA TRP A 14 -1.65 35.19 -25.51
C TRP A 14 -0.42 34.30 -25.69
N ARG A 15 0.63 34.80 -26.36
CA ARG A 15 1.90 34.07 -26.49
C ARG A 15 2.61 33.91 -25.15
N ARG A 16 2.55 34.93 -24.28
CA ARG A 16 3.12 34.85 -22.93
C ARG A 16 2.38 33.81 -22.08
N LEU A 17 1.05 33.79 -22.15
CA LEU A 17 0.21 32.78 -21.50
C LEU A 17 0.55 31.37 -21.98
N GLU A 18 0.69 31.19 -23.29
CA GLU A 18 1.08 29.91 -23.89
C GLU A 18 2.46 29.45 -23.41
N TYR A 19 3.44 30.36 -23.39
CA TYR A 19 4.79 30.10 -22.90
C TYR A 19 4.80 29.68 -21.41
N LEU A 20 4.12 30.43 -20.54
CA LEU A 20 4.07 30.12 -19.11
C LEU A 20 3.31 28.81 -18.84
N SER A 21 2.26 28.53 -19.61
CA SER A 21 1.48 27.29 -19.48
C SER A 21 2.28 26.04 -19.87
N ALA A 22 3.29 26.18 -20.73
CA ALA A 22 4.17 25.09 -21.16
C ALA A 22 5.42 24.91 -20.27
N LYS A 23 5.70 25.85 -19.37
CA LYS A 23 6.93 25.84 -18.55
C LYS A 23 6.83 24.81 -17.42
N HIS A 24 7.80 23.90 -17.32
CA HIS A 24 7.81 22.84 -16.29
C HIS A 24 8.02 23.38 -14.85
N LYS A 25 8.80 24.45 -14.67
CA LYS A 25 9.06 25.07 -13.37
C LYS A 25 8.80 26.56 -13.44
N LEU A 26 7.77 27.01 -12.73
CA LEU A 26 7.41 28.43 -12.58
C LEU A 26 7.93 28.94 -11.24
N THR A 27 8.43 30.16 -11.23
CA THR A 27 8.68 30.93 -10.00
C THR A 27 7.36 31.46 -9.44
N ALA A 28 7.33 31.89 -8.18
CA ALA A 28 6.11 32.45 -7.57
C ALA A 28 5.53 33.62 -8.39
N ALA A 29 6.38 34.55 -8.81
CA ALA A 29 5.97 35.68 -9.65
C ALA A 29 5.40 35.25 -11.01
N GLU A 30 5.94 34.18 -11.61
CA GLU A 30 5.42 33.66 -12.89
C GLU A 30 4.10 32.91 -12.72
N VAL A 31 3.81 32.35 -11.54
CA VAL A 31 2.49 31.76 -11.24
C VAL A 31 1.44 32.86 -11.14
N ASP A 32 1.74 33.96 -10.45
CA ASP A 32 0.83 35.11 -10.37
C ASP A 32 0.59 35.72 -11.76
N GLU A 33 1.65 35.84 -12.57
CA GLU A 33 1.56 36.30 -13.97
C GLU A 33 0.66 35.36 -14.81
N LEU A 34 0.84 34.04 -14.67
CA LEU A 34 0.04 33.03 -15.36
C LEU A 34 -1.46 33.17 -15.03
N VAL A 35 -1.81 33.33 -13.74
CA VAL A 35 -3.20 33.47 -13.30
C VAL A 35 -3.83 34.75 -13.85
N ALA A 36 -3.10 35.86 -13.82
CA ALA A 36 -3.57 37.14 -14.36
C ALA A 36 -3.83 37.05 -15.88
N LEU A 37 -2.89 36.47 -16.63
CA LEU A 37 -3.02 36.28 -18.08
C LEU A 37 -4.15 35.31 -18.44
N TYR A 38 -4.37 34.26 -17.66
CA TYR A 38 -5.51 33.34 -17.82
C TYR A 38 -6.85 34.06 -17.69
N GLN A 39 -7.04 34.90 -16.67
CA GLN A 39 -8.28 35.66 -16.46
C GLN A 39 -8.53 36.64 -17.61
N ARG A 40 -7.49 37.32 -18.10
CA ARG A 40 -7.58 38.21 -19.27
C ARG A 40 -7.94 37.44 -20.54
N ALA A 41 -7.27 36.34 -20.83
CA ALA A 41 -7.57 35.51 -22.01
C ALA A 41 -8.99 34.91 -21.99
N ALA A 42 -9.49 34.52 -20.81
CA ALA A 42 -10.88 34.08 -20.64
C ALA A 42 -11.89 35.21 -20.91
N THR A 43 -11.54 36.44 -20.50
CA THR A 43 -12.34 37.64 -20.81
C THR A 43 -12.33 37.93 -22.32
N HIS A 44 -11.17 37.86 -22.97
CA HIS A 44 -11.06 38.06 -24.42
C HIS A 44 -11.88 37.01 -25.19
N LEU A 45 -11.86 35.75 -24.75
CA LEU A 45 -12.71 34.70 -25.32
C LEU A 45 -14.21 35.01 -25.19
N SER A 46 -14.65 35.55 -24.04
CA SER A 46 -16.04 35.96 -23.83
C SER A 46 -16.45 37.12 -24.75
N VAL A 47 -15.58 38.12 -24.91
CA VAL A 47 -15.80 39.27 -25.81
C VAL A 47 -15.88 38.83 -27.27
N VAL A 48 -14.94 38.00 -27.73
CA VAL A 48 -14.93 37.50 -29.12
C VAL A 48 -16.18 36.65 -29.40
N ARG A 49 -16.58 35.76 -28.47
CA ARG A 49 -17.81 34.96 -28.63
C ARG A 49 -19.09 35.78 -28.70
N SER A 50 -19.14 36.93 -28.04
CA SER A 50 -20.35 37.77 -27.98
C SER A 50 -20.43 38.82 -29.09
N ARG A 51 -19.30 39.37 -29.55
CA ARG A 51 -19.28 40.51 -30.49
C ARG A 51 -18.88 40.16 -31.92
N SER A 52 -18.03 39.17 -32.14
CA SER A 52 -17.54 38.78 -33.47
C SER A 52 -17.05 37.33 -33.46
N PRO A 53 -17.97 36.35 -33.60
CA PRO A 53 -17.65 34.94 -33.52
C PRO A 53 -16.95 34.45 -34.79
N ASP A 54 -15.68 34.82 -34.97
CA ASP A 54 -14.78 34.11 -35.89
C ASP A 54 -14.49 32.71 -35.31
N PRO A 55 -14.90 31.62 -35.99
CA PRO A 55 -14.70 30.26 -35.49
C PRO A 55 -13.23 29.92 -35.22
N THR A 56 -12.30 30.48 -35.98
CA THR A 56 -10.87 30.16 -35.88
C THR A 56 -10.26 30.78 -34.63
N LEU A 57 -10.51 32.07 -34.39
CA LEU A 57 -10.04 32.78 -33.20
C LEU A 57 -10.69 32.25 -31.92
N VAL A 58 -12.00 31.97 -31.94
CA VAL A 58 -12.70 31.36 -30.79
C VAL A 58 -12.10 30.01 -30.42
N SER A 59 -11.82 29.16 -31.42
CA SER A 59 -11.20 27.85 -31.20
C SER A 59 -9.79 27.98 -30.61
N ARG A 60 -8.98 28.90 -31.14
CA ARG A 60 -7.62 29.18 -30.64
C ARG A 60 -7.64 29.64 -29.19
N LEU A 61 -8.45 30.65 -28.87
CA LEU A 61 -8.56 31.18 -27.51
C LEU A 61 -9.13 30.14 -26.53
N SER A 62 -10.10 29.34 -26.96
CA SER A 62 -10.64 28.25 -26.13
C SER A 62 -9.58 27.23 -25.77
N ARG A 63 -8.74 26.80 -26.73
CA ARG A 63 -7.61 25.89 -26.46
C ARG A 63 -6.60 26.51 -25.50
N LEU A 64 -6.25 27.78 -25.71
CA LEU A 64 -5.30 28.48 -24.85
C LEU A 64 -5.80 28.59 -23.40
N VAL A 65 -7.07 28.97 -23.20
CA VAL A 65 -7.69 29.07 -21.87
C VAL A 65 -7.78 27.70 -21.19
N LEU A 66 -8.12 26.63 -21.92
CA LEU A 66 -8.15 25.27 -21.39
C LEU A 66 -6.76 24.77 -21.00
N GLY A 67 -5.74 25.03 -21.82
CA GLY A 67 -4.35 24.68 -21.53
C GLY A 67 -3.83 25.41 -20.28
N ALA A 68 -4.05 26.73 -20.20
CA ALA A 68 -3.68 27.52 -19.03
C ALA A 68 -4.40 27.07 -17.76
N ARG A 69 -5.69 26.71 -17.84
CA ARG A 69 -6.43 26.15 -16.70
C ARG A 69 -5.81 24.84 -16.22
N SER A 70 -5.39 23.96 -17.14
CA SER A 70 -4.68 22.71 -16.79
C SER A 70 -3.36 22.98 -16.06
N ALA A 71 -2.59 23.98 -16.51
CA ALA A 71 -1.35 24.40 -15.87
C ALA A 71 -1.58 24.97 -14.45
N ILE A 72 -2.59 25.85 -14.28
CA ILE A 72 -2.92 26.48 -12.98
C ILE A 72 -3.47 25.47 -11.98
N THR A 73 -4.40 24.62 -12.42
CA THR A 73 -5.05 23.63 -11.56
C THR A 73 -4.14 22.43 -11.25
N GLY A 74 -2.95 22.38 -11.87
CA GLY A 74 -1.99 21.31 -11.68
C GLY A 74 -2.59 19.98 -12.13
N GLY A 75 -2.63 19.75 -13.44
CA GLY A 75 -2.83 18.39 -13.96
C GLY A 75 -1.84 17.46 -13.25
N ARG A 76 -2.34 16.58 -12.37
CA ARG A 76 -1.59 15.64 -11.52
C ARG A 76 -0.43 15.05 -12.32
N THR A 77 0.74 15.66 -12.24
CA THR A 77 1.93 15.01 -12.73
C THR A 77 2.05 13.76 -11.90
N ARG A 78 2.06 12.61 -12.57
CA ARG A 78 2.24 11.29 -11.98
C ARG A 78 3.64 11.27 -11.37
N SER A 79 3.77 11.93 -10.24
CA SER A 79 5.06 12.22 -9.67
C SER A 79 5.48 10.99 -8.90
N TRP A 80 6.49 10.30 -9.40
CA TRP A 80 7.20 9.27 -8.66
C TRP A 80 7.67 9.77 -7.28
N SER A 81 7.74 11.10 -7.06
CA SER A 81 7.94 11.68 -5.73
C SER A 81 6.83 11.34 -4.72
N VAL A 82 5.60 11.10 -5.17
CA VAL A 82 4.49 10.64 -4.31
C VAL A 82 4.74 9.22 -3.85
N VAL A 83 5.20 8.34 -4.76
CA VAL A 83 5.57 6.95 -4.43
C VAL A 83 6.75 6.94 -3.45
N GLY A 84 7.80 7.72 -3.74
CA GLY A 84 8.94 7.86 -2.83
C GLY A 84 8.52 8.35 -1.44
N ARG A 85 7.72 9.41 -1.36
CA ARG A 85 7.18 9.94 -0.09
C ARG A 85 6.29 8.94 0.64
N PHE A 86 5.53 8.12 -0.09
CA PHE A 86 4.71 7.07 0.52
C PHE A 86 5.58 6.09 1.31
N PHE A 87 6.62 5.54 0.69
CA PHE A 87 7.49 4.55 1.33
C PHE A 87 8.42 5.15 2.39
N THR A 88 8.86 6.40 2.24
CA THR A 88 9.81 7.02 3.20
C THR A 88 9.15 7.76 4.35
N THR A 89 7.91 8.25 4.17
CA THR A 89 7.25 9.13 5.15
C THR A 89 5.87 8.62 5.52
N THR A 90 4.96 8.48 4.55
CA THR A 90 3.54 8.24 4.83
C THR A 90 3.30 6.87 5.47
N PHE A 91 3.87 5.81 4.89
CA PHE A 91 3.70 4.45 5.36
C PHE A 91 4.40 4.21 6.72
N PRO A 92 5.69 4.54 6.91
CA PRO A 92 6.34 4.39 8.21
C PRO A 92 5.62 5.17 9.32
N LEU A 93 5.17 6.39 9.02
CA LEU A 93 4.41 7.20 9.98
C LEU A 93 3.06 6.56 10.33
N ALA A 94 2.36 6.00 9.34
CA ALA A 94 1.11 5.28 9.58
C ALA A 94 1.35 4.10 10.51
N VAL A 95 2.33 3.24 10.20
CA VAL A 95 2.74 2.08 11.02
C VAL A 95 3.09 2.51 12.45
N TYR A 96 3.87 3.58 12.60
CA TYR A 96 4.23 4.12 13.92
C TYR A 96 3.00 4.61 14.71
N ARG A 97 2.09 5.35 14.08
CA ARG A 97 0.86 5.83 14.71
C ARG A 97 -0.10 4.68 15.05
N GLY A 98 -0.09 3.61 14.26
CA GLY A 98 -0.85 2.38 14.48
C GLY A 98 -0.24 1.40 15.48
N ARG A 99 0.92 1.72 16.08
CA ARG A 99 1.69 0.76 16.90
C ARG A 99 0.94 0.10 18.04
N ALA A 100 0.05 0.81 18.72
CA ALA A 100 -0.71 0.21 19.81
C ALA A 100 -1.58 -0.95 19.30
N TRP A 101 -2.17 -0.81 18.11
CA TRP A 101 -3.01 -1.84 17.51
C TRP A 101 -2.20 -3.05 17.07
N TRP A 102 -1.22 -2.85 16.19
CA TRP A 102 -0.47 -4.00 15.67
C TRP A 102 0.47 -4.61 16.70
N ALA A 103 1.01 -3.84 17.66
CA ALA A 103 1.85 -4.41 18.72
C ALA A 103 1.01 -5.24 19.70
N THR A 104 -0.23 -4.83 19.99
CA THR A 104 -1.15 -5.65 20.79
C THR A 104 -1.44 -6.96 20.09
N VAL A 105 -1.76 -6.93 18.79
CA VAL A 105 -1.95 -8.14 17.98
C VAL A 105 -0.69 -9.01 18.01
N ALA A 106 0.49 -8.44 17.75
CA ALA A 106 1.75 -9.17 17.74
C ALA A 106 2.03 -9.88 19.08
N VAL A 107 1.89 -9.17 20.20
CA VAL A 107 2.10 -9.73 21.54
C VAL A 107 1.11 -10.84 21.83
N LEU A 108 -0.18 -10.64 21.53
CA LEU A 108 -1.21 -11.66 21.76
C LEU A 108 -0.99 -12.90 20.89
N CYS A 109 -0.74 -12.72 19.59
CA CYS A 109 -0.49 -13.82 18.66
C CYS A 109 0.75 -14.62 19.06
N THR A 110 1.87 -13.94 19.36
CA THR A 110 3.10 -14.61 19.80
C THR A 110 2.92 -15.33 21.13
N ALA A 111 2.14 -14.77 22.07
CA ALA A 111 1.81 -15.45 23.31
C ALA A 111 0.96 -16.70 23.06
N VAL A 112 -0.05 -16.62 22.19
CA VAL A 112 -0.91 -17.75 21.82
C VAL A 112 -0.10 -18.87 21.17
N SER A 113 0.68 -18.57 20.13
CA SER A 113 1.51 -19.59 19.47
C SER A 113 2.55 -20.15 20.43
N GLY A 114 3.16 -19.34 21.30
CA GLY A 114 4.09 -19.80 22.34
C GLY A 114 3.45 -20.75 23.37
N VAL A 115 2.21 -20.46 23.82
CA VAL A 115 1.46 -21.34 24.73
C VAL A 115 1.12 -22.67 24.06
N ILE A 116 0.62 -22.65 22.82
CA ILE A 116 0.31 -23.85 22.05
C ILE A 116 1.58 -24.69 21.84
N MET A 117 2.67 -24.04 21.45
CA MET A 117 3.98 -24.66 21.24
C MET A 117 4.49 -25.34 22.51
N ALA A 118 4.45 -24.66 23.65
CA ALA A 118 4.85 -25.22 24.93
C ALA A 118 3.97 -26.40 25.36
N HIS A 119 2.65 -26.28 25.14
CA HIS A 119 1.70 -27.34 25.48
C HIS A 119 1.90 -28.60 24.65
N VAL A 120 2.05 -28.47 23.33
CA VAL A 120 2.31 -29.58 22.41
C VAL A 120 3.68 -30.21 22.66
N ALA A 121 4.70 -29.40 22.93
CA ALA A 121 6.04 -29.92 23.27
C ALA A 121 6.04 -30.74 24.57
N ALA A 122 5.24 -30.35 25.55
CA ALA A 122 5.10 -31.07 26.82
C ALA A 122 4.18 -32.31 26.73
N ASN A 123 3.28 -32.34 25.75
CA ASN A 123 2.24 -33.38 25.60
C ASN A 123 2.19 -33.85 24.13
N PRO A 124 3.13 -34.72 23.70
CA PRO A 124 3.24 -35.16 22.31
C PRO A 124 1.97 -35.84 21.76
N GLU A 125 1.16 -36.44 22.63
CA GLU A 125 -0.14 -37.02 22.28
C GLU A 125 -1.14 -35.99 21.73
N VAL A 126 -1.00 -34.71 22.09
CA VAL A 126 -1.83 -33.63 21.56
C VAL A 126 -1.61 -33.45 20.06
N ALA A 127 -0.37 -33.61 19.59
CA ALA A 127 -0.06 -33.54 18.15
C ALA A 127 -0.82 -34.61 17.36
N ARG A 128 -0.99 -35.81 17.92
CA ARG A 128 -1.69 -36.93 17.29
C ARG A 128 -3.21 -36.74 17.16
N LEU A 129 -3.77 -35.74 17.83
CA LEU A 129 -5.17 -35.35 17.63
C LEU A 129 -5.39 -34.62 16.30
N PHE A 130 -4.33 -34.04 15.74
CA PHE A 130 -4.39 -33.17 14.56
C PHE A 130 -3.63 -33.75 13.36
N LEU A 131 -2.57 -34.52 13.61
CA LEU A 131 -1.70 -35.08 12.57
C LEU A 131 -1.51 -36.58 12.78
N SER A 132 -1.34 -37.31 11.69
CA SER A 132 -0.94 -38.72 11.70
C SER A 132 0.52 -38.88 12.13
N ASP A 133 0.89 -40.07 12.62
CA ASP A 133 2.28 -40.35 12.99
C ASP A 133 3.25 -40.18 11.81
N THR A 134 2.81 -40.47 10.57
CA THR A 134 3.60 -40.24 9.35
C THR A 134 3.87 -38.77 9.11
N GLU A 135 2.87 -37.89 9.26
CA GLU A 135 3.04 -36.44 9.10
C GLU A 135 3.95 -35.86 10.19
N ILE A 136 3.87 -36.38 11.42
CA ILE A 136 4.76 -35.95 12.51
C ILE A 136 6.20 -36.34 12.21
N VAL A 137 6.44 -37.57 11.73
CA VAL A 137 7.77 -38.02 11.30
C VAL A 137 8.27 -37.12 10.17
N ASP A 138 7.45 -36.86 9.15
CA ASP A 138 7.82 -35.97 8.04
C ASP A 138 8.18 -34.57 8.54
N ILE A 139 7.44 -33.98 9.47
CA ILE A 139 7.76 -32.65 10.04
C ILE A 139 9.10 -32.66 10.77
N VAL A 140 9.36 -33.70 11.58
CA VAL A 140 10.60 -33.83 12.37
C VAL A 140 11.81 -34.16 11.49
N GLU A 141 11.61 -34.97 10.45
CA GLU A 141 12.64 -35.46 9.54
C GLU A 141 12.83 -34.59 8.30
N ALA A 142 11.89 -33.71 7.95
CA ALA A 142 12.00 -32.75 6.85
C ALA A 142 13.25 -31.86 6.96
N GLY A 143 13.87 -31.79 8.15
CA GLY A 143 15.19 -31.23 8.37
C GLY A 143 16.37 -32.02 7.79
N PHE A 144 16.18 -33.17 7.11
CA PHE A 144 17.31 -33.97 6.62
C PHE A 144 17.47 -34.12 5.11
N VAL A 145 16.48 -34.37 4.23
CA VAL A 145 16.81 -34.56 2.80
C VAL A 145 15.78 -34.13 1.74
N SER A 146 14.46 -34.31 1.86
CA SER A 146 13.60 -34.24 0.64
C SER A 146 12.85 -32.93 0.38
N TYR A 147 12.56 -32.09 1.40
CA TYR A 147 11.72 -30.90 1.18
C TYR A 147 12.46 -29.75 0.45
N TYR A 148 13.80 -29.73 0.50
CA TYR A 148 14.65 -28.73 -0.17
C TYR A 148 15.30 -29.21 -1.47
N SER A 149 15.24 -30.51 -1.80
CA SER A 149 15.96 -31.05 -2.96
C SER A 149 15.17 -31.02 -4.27
N GLU A 150 13.85 -30.83 -4.22
CA GLU A 150 12.98 -31.02 -5.39
C GLU A 150 12.36 -29.72 -5.95
N TYR A 151 12.38 -28.63 -5.17
CA TYR A 151 11.99 -27.28 -5.62
C TYR A 151 13.18 -26.33 -5.51
N GLN A 152 13.43 -25.52 -6.55
CA GLN A 152 14.42 -24.47 -6.45
C GLN A 152 14.06 -23.57 -5.24
N PRO A 153 15.00 -23.21 -4.35
CA PRO A 153 14.72 -22.43 -3.14
C PRO A 153 13.90 -21.14 -3.35
N GLN A 154 13.90 -20.62 -4.58
CA GLN A 154 13.14 -19.46 -5.02
C GLN A 154 11.62 -19.73 -5.08
N ASP A 155 11.20 -20.92 -5.50
CA ASP A 155 9.77 -21.28 -5.63
C ASP A 155 9.10 -21.40 -4.26
N PHE A 156 9.81 -21.98 -3.29
CA PHE A 156 9.33 -22.09 -1.90
C PHE A 156 9.23 -20.71 -1.22
N ALA A 157 10.24 -19.86 -1.37
CA ALA A 157 10.21 -18.51 -0.81
C ALA A 157 9.06 -17.67 -1.40
N LEU A 158 8.81 -17.77 -2.71
CA LEU A 158 7.67 -17.10 -3.36
C LEU A 158 6.33 -17.65 -2.87
N LEU A 159 6.21 -18.96 -2.66
CA LEU A 159 4.98 -19.57 -2.13
C LEU A 159 4.66 -19.03 -0.73
N VAL A 160 5.63 -19.06 0.18
CA VAL A 160 5.44 -18.57 1.56
C VAL A 160 5.16 -17.07 1.56
N TRP A 161 5.88 -16.30 0.75
CA TRP A 161 5.66 -14.86 0.62
C TRP A 161 4.25 -14.53 0.09
N THR A 162 3.81 -15.20 -0.97
CA THR A 162 2.47 -14.97 -1.56
C THR A 162 1.36 -15.37 -0.61
N HIS A 163 1.53 -16.48 0.12
CA HIS A 163 0.59 -16.93 1.14
C HIS A 163 0.44 -15.88 2.25
N ASN A 164 1.54 -15.39 2.82
CA ASN A 164 1.53 -14.36 3.85
C ASN A 164 1.01 -13.00 3.34
N ALA A 165 1.31 -12.64 2.09
CA ALA A 165 0.77 -11.43 1.47
C ALA A 165 -0.75 -11.50 1.32
N PHE A 166 -1.29 -12.65 0.91
CA PHE A 166 -2.73 -12.87 0.79
C PHE A 166 -3.41 -12.87 2.16
N LEU A 167 -2.83 -13.55 3.15
CA LEU A 167 -3.32 -13.53 4.53
C LEU A 167 -3.35 -12.09 5.09
N SER A 168 -2.30 -11.31 4.87
CA SER A 168 -2.24 -9.90 5.26
C SER A 168 -3.35 -9.08 4.59
N ALA A 169 -3.57 -9.27 3.29
CA ALA A 169 -4.65 -8.61 2.56
C ALA A 169 -6.03 -9.00 3.09
N GLN A 170 -6.25 -10.28 3.40
CA GLN A 170 -7.48 -10.78 4.00
C GLN A 170 -7.71 -10.17 5.38
N CYS A 171 -6.69 -10.12 6.25
CA CYS A 171 -6.78 -9.50 7.57
C CYS A 171 -7.12 -8.00 7.48
N LEU A 172 -6.51 -7.27 6.54
CA LEU A 172 -6.82 -5.85 6.34
C LEU A 172 -8.24 -5.64 5.82
N ALA A 173 -8.64 -6.39 4.79
CA ALA A 173 -9.94 -6.23 4.13
C ALA A 173 -11.11 -6.68 5.03
N SER A 174 -10.95 -7.81 5.72
CA SER A 174 -11.97 -8.35 6.63
C SER A 174 -12.01 -7.68 8.00
N GLY A 175 -11.05 -6.78 8.27
CA GLY A 175 -10.96 -6.00 9.50
C GLY A 175 -12.22 -5.23 9.88
N ILE A 176 -13.01 -4.81 8.89
CA ILE A 176 -14.29 -4.15 9.12
C ILE A 176 -15.28 -5.02 9.92
N LEU A 177 -15.16 -6.35 9.82
CA LEU A 177 -16.02 -7.31 10.50
C LEU A 177 -15.45 -7.81 11.83
N ILE A 178 -14.18 -7.50 12.14
CA ILE A 178 -13.43 -7.90 13.34
C ILE A 178 -13.26 -9.42 13.51
N LEU A 179 -14.35 -10.18 13.63
CA LEU A 179 -14.35 -11.62 13.88
C LEU A 179 -13.56 -12.45 12.84
N PRO A 180 -13.65 -12.18 11.52
CA PRO A 180 -12.87 -12.95 10.55
C PRO A 180 -11.36 -12.79 10.73
N VAL A 181 -10.89 -11.62 11.17
CA VAL A 181 -9.46 -11.41 11.47
C VAL A 181 -9.02 -12.30 12.62
N GLY A 182 -9.83 -12.41 13.67
CA GLY A 182 -9.57 -13.32 14.79
C GLY A 182 -9.45 -14.78 14.36
N TYR A 183 -10.34 -15.24 13.47
CA TYR A 183 -10.28 -16.59 12.91
C TYR A 183 -9.02 -16.83 12.06
N LEU A 184 -8.68 -15.89 11.17
CA LEU A 184 -7.49 -15.99 10.32
C LEU A 184 -6.20 -16.04 11.15
N LEU A 185 -6.09 -15.17 12.15
CA LEU A 185 -4.96 -15.18 13.08
C LEU A 185 -4.92 -16.47 13.90
N TRP A 186 -6.06 -16.97 14.38
CA TRP A 186 -6.11 -18.22 15.13
C TRP A 186 -5.58 -19.39 14.31
N VAL A 187 -6.03 -19.56 13.06
CA VAL A 187 -5.55 -20.63 12.19
C VAL A 187 -4.04 -20.52 11.96
N ASN A 188 -3.53 -19.30 11.73
CA ASN A 188 -2.10 -19.06 11.55
C ASN A 188 -1.29 -19.42 12.81
N GLU A 189 -1.66 -18.88 13.97
CA GLU A 189 -0.95 -19.08 15.23
C GLU A 189 -1.07 -20.51 15.75
N PHE A 190 -2.20 -21.16 15.52
CA PHE A 190 -2.40 -22.56 15.89
C PHE A 190 -1.45 -23.47 15.08
N ASN A 191 -1.38 -23.30 13.77
CA ASN A 191 -0.47 -24.09 12.93
C ASN A 191 0.99 -23.83 13.29
N LEU A 192 1.36 -22.57 13.52
CA LEU A 192 2.69 -22.17 13.97
C LEU A 192 3.06 -22.83 15.31
N GLY A 193 2.14 -22.78 16.28
CA GLY A 193 2.31 -23.38 17.60
C GLY A 193 2.37 -24.90 17.54
N LEU A 194 1.52 -25.54 16.75
CA LEU A 194 1.48 -27.00 16.58
C LEU A 194 2.79 -27.53 15.99
N ILE A 195 3.23 -26.98 14.85
CA ILE A 195 4.48 -27.39 14.19
C ILE A 195 5.69 -27.10 15.09
N GLY A 196 5.75 -25.92 15.69
CA GLY A 196 6.83 -25.58 16.61
C GLY A 196 6.86 -26.50 17.83
N GLY A 197 5.70 -26.85 18.39
CA GLY A 197 5.60 -27.73 19.54
C GLY A 197 6.07 -29.15 19.22
N ILE A 198 5.72 -29.67 18.05
CA ILE A 198 6.21 -30.97 17.55
C ILE A 198 7.73 -30.95 17.42
N MET A 199 8.29 -29.91 16.79
CA MET A 199 9.74 -29.79 16.59
C MET A 199 10.50 -29.69 17.92
N ILE A 200 10.02 -28.84 18.84
CA ILE A 200 10.65 -28.67 20.16
C ILE A 200 10.52 -29.95 20.99
N GLY A 201 9.36 -30.59 21.01
CA GLY A 201 9.12 -31.84 21.72
C GLY A 201 10.00 -32.99 21.23
N ASN A 202 10.46 -32.95 19.97
CA ASN A 202 11.39 -33.92 19.37
C ASN A 202 12.85 -33.43 19.36
N GLY A 203 13.20 -32.40 20.13
CA GLY A 203 14.58 -31.93 20.27
C GLY A 203 15.14 -31.17 19.06
N ARG A 204 14.28 -30.72 18.13
CA ARG A 204 14.61 -29.98 16.90
C ARG A 204 14.33 -28.47 17.02
N ALA A 205 14.47 -27.91 18.22
CA ALA A 205 14.22 -26.49 18.48
C ALA A 205 15.16 -25.57 17.66
N ASP A 206 16.42 -25.96 17.55
CA ASP A 206 17.45 -25.28 16.76
C ASP A 206 17.06 -25.19 15.28
N VAL A 207 16.57 -26.29 14.70
CA VAL A 207 16.13 -26.36 13.31
C VAL A 207 14.92 -25.45 13.10
N PHE A 208 13.92 -25.53 13.98
CA PHE A 208 12.71 -24.71 13.89
C PHE A 208 13.03 -23.21 13.91
N PHE A 209 13.77 -22.74 14.91
CA PHE A 209 14.08 -21.32 15.05
C PHE A 209 15.01 -20.80 13.94
N THR A 210 15.93 -21.64 13.44
CA THR A 210 16.84 -21.28 12.33
C THR A 210 16.07 -21.01 11.04
N HIS A 211 15.01 -21.78 10.76
CA HIS A 211 14.20 -21.57 9.56
C HIS A 211 13.18 -20.44 9.73
N ILE A 212 12.64 -20.26 10.94
CA ILE A 212 11.55 -19.30 11.16
C ILE A 212 12.02 -17.87 11.45
N LEU A 213 13.14 -17.68 12.15
CA LEU A 213 13.55 -16.33 12.54
C LEU A 213 13.93 -15.42 11.36
N PRO A 214 14.69 -15.87 10.34
CA PRO A 214 15.12 -14.99 9.25
C PRO A 214 13.97 -14.43 8.41
N HIS A 215 12.93 -15.23 8.18
CA HIS A 215 11.83 -14.88 7.27
C HIS A 215 10.51 -14.69 8.02
N GLY A 216 10.18 -15.62 8.92
CA GLY A 216 8.95 -15.60 9.71
C GLY A 216 8.80 -14.35 10.57
N LEU A 217 9.88 -13.74 11.07
CA LEU A 217 9.77 -12.46 11.78
C LEU A 217 9.22 -11.36 10.87
N LEU A 218 9.72 -11.22 9.64
CA LEU A 218 9.23 -10.19 8.71
C LEU A 218 7.81 -10.50 8.23
N GLU A 219 7.54 -11.76 7.92
CA GLU A 219 6.24 -12.24 7.45
C GLU A 219 5.15 -12.08 8.50
N LEU A 220 5.38 -12.59 9.72
CA LEU A 220 4.42 -12.48 10.83
C LEU A 220 4.18 -11.01 11.20
N MET A 221 5.23 -10.19 11.23
CA MET A 221 5.07 -8.76 11.49
C MET A 221 4.23 -8.07 10.41
N SER A 222 4.35 -8.47 9.14
CA SER A 222 3.51 -7.94 8.07
C SER A 222 2.02 -8.30 8.28
N VAL A 223 1.75 -9.55 8.68
CA VAL A 223 0.39 -10.03 9.02
C VAL A 223 -0.16 -9.28 10.23
N TYR A 224 0.62 -9.14 11.30
CA TYR A 224 0.18 -8.43 12.52
C TYR A 224 -0.07 -6.94 12.29
N VAL A 225 0.76 -6.30 11.47
CA VAL A 225 0.52 -4.92 11.02
C VAL A 225 -0.80 -4.83 10.27
N ALA A 226 -1.01 -5.69 9.27
CA ALA A 226 -2.24 -5.68 8.47
C ALA A 226 -3.50 -5.97 9.32
N ALA A 227 -3.43 -6.97 10.21
CA ALA A 227 -4.50 -7.31 11.14
C ALA A 227 -4.77 -6.18 12.14
N GLY A 228 -3.74 -5.56 12.72
CA GLY A 228 -3.90 -4.43 13.63
C GLY A 228 -4.58 -3.23 12.97
N PHE A 229 -4.21 -2.91 11.74
CA PHE A 229 -4.91 -1.87 10.97
C PHE A 229 -6.34 -2.26 10.59
N GLY A 230 -6.57 -3.51 10.18
CA GLY A 230 -7.89 -4.03 9.90
C GLY A 230 -8.82 -3.93 11.10
N LEU A 231 -8.37 -4.39 12.28
CA LEU A 231 -9.11 -4.31 13.54
C LEU A 231 -9.37 -2.87 13.96
N ARG A 232 -8.40 -1.97 13.78
CA ARG A 232 -8.60 -0.53 14.04
C ARG A 232 -9.71 0.06 13.17
N ILE A 233 -9.79 -0.34 11.89
CA ILE A 233 -10.86 0.09 10.99
C ILE A 233 -12.20 -0.42 11.51
N GLY A 234 -12.32 -1.72 11.83
CA GLY A 234 -13.55 -2.27 12.40
C GLY A 234 -13.95 -1.59 13.71
N TRP A 235 -12.98 -1.35 14.60
CA TRP A 235 -13.24 -0.72 15.89
C TRP A 235 -13.72 0.73 15.79
N SER A 236 -13.32 1.46 14.76
CA SER A 236 -13.80 2.84 14.54
C SER A 236 -15.31 2.94 14.30
N TRP A 237 -15.97 1.84 13.92
CA TRP A 237 -17.44 1.77 13.83
C TRP A 237 -18.09 1.54 15.20
N ILE A 238 -17.38 0.95 16.16
CA ILE A 238 -17.87 0.63 17.51
C ILE A 238 -17.63 1.81 18.45
N ALA A 239 -16.43 2.39 18.41
CA ALA A 239 -16.01 3.52 19.23
C ALA A 239 -15.26 4.55 18.35
N PRO A 240 -15.98 5.52 17.75
CA PRO A 240 -15.42 6.50 16.82
C PRO A 240 -14.50 7.54 17.47
#